data_AF-A0A7X9MW41-F1
#
_entry.id   AF-A0A7X9MW41-F1
#
_cell.length_a   1.000
_cell.length_b   1.000
_cell.length_c   1.000
_cell.angle_alpha   90.00
_cell.angle_beta   90.00
_cell.angle_gamma   90.00
#
_symmetry.space_group_name_H-M   'P 1'
#
loop_
_entity.id
_entity.type
_entity.pdbx_description
1 polymer ?
#
loop_
_entity_poly.entity_id
_entity_poly.type
_entity_poly.pdbx_seq_one_letter_code
_entity_poly.pdbx_strand_id
1 'polypeptide(L)'
;MKNIAKMENFDKLTKEQQLKVLNNEENFLGLSEAANKSKGSKSYSDWTIYKKENIEVDPKFREEMIKKEKELEMKLQKQIDDFVEGNKKDIDK
;
A
#
# COMPACT_ATOMS: atom_id res chain seq x y z
N MET A 1 3.05 5.22 0.10
CA MET A 1 1.84 4.56 -0.36
C MET A 1 0.69 5.49 -0.05
N LYS A 2 -0.26 5.68 -0.97
CA LYS A 2 -1.51 6.35 -0.60
C LYS A 2 -2.16 5.58 0.55
N ASN A 3 -2.84 6.28 1.44
CA ASN A 3 -3.57 5.62 2.52
C ASN A 3 -4.63 4.69 1.89
N ILE A 4 -4.57 3.38 2.15
CA ILE A 4 -5.49 2.37 1.60
C ILE A 4 -6.95 2.76 1.86
N ALA A 5 -7.24 3.34 3.04
CA ALA A 5 -8.58 3.80 3.40
C ALA A 5 -9.09 4.98 2.57
N LYS A 6 -8.23 5.61 1.75
CA LYS A 6 -8.58 6.69 0.81
C LYS A 6 -8.60 6.21 -0.65
N MET A 7 -8.39 4.92 -0.90
CA MET A 7 -8.50 4.35 -2.25
C MET A 7 -9.95 4.38 -2.73
N GLU A 8 -10.12 4.46 -4.04
CA GLU A 8 -11.45 4.60 -4.63
C GLU A 8 -12.31 3.39 -4.29
N ASN A 9 -13.56 3.63 -3.89
CA ASN A 9 -14.55 2.63 -3.51
C ASN A 9 -14.24 1.81 -2.24
N PHE A 10 -13.16 2.10 -1.50
CA PHE A 10 -12.84 1.40 -0.25
C PHE A 10 -13.95 1.53 0.81
N ASP A 11 -14.63 2.67 0.83
CA ASP A 11 -15.77 2.97 1.71
C ASP A 11 -17.04 2.17 1.38
N LYS A 12 -17.12 1.59 0.18
CA LYS A 12 -18.24 0.75 -0.28
C LYS A 12 -18.08 -0.73 0.11
N LEU A 13 -16.94 -1.10 0.68
CA LEU A 13 -16.65 -2.46 1.12
C LEU A 13 -17.33 -2.77 2.46
N THR A 14 -17.66 -4.04 2.70
CA THR A 14 -18.04 -4.49 4.04
C THR A 14 -16.84 -4.41 4.99
N LYS A 15 -17.09 -4.38 6.31
CA LYS A 15 -15.99 -4.37 7.30
C LYS A 15 -15.01 -5.54 7.11
N GLU A 16 -15.51 -6.73 6.78
CA GLU A 16 -14.67 -7.89 6.53
C GLU A 16 -13.80 -7.70 5.27
N GLN A 17 -14.37 -7.18 4.19
CA GLN A 17 -13.64 -6.87 2.96
C GLN A 17 -12.58 -5.79 3.19
N GLN A 18 -12.91 -4.71 3.91
CA GLN A 18 -11.95 -3.68 4.31
C GLN A 18 -10.77 -4.29 5.07
N LEU A 19 -11.02 -5.18 6.03
CA LEU A 19 -9.97 -5.88 6.76
C LEU A 19 -9.12 -6.77 5.84
N LYS A 20 -9.71 -7.43 4.85
CA LYS A 20 -8.96 -8.24 3.85
C LYS A 20 -8.04 -7.38 2.98
N VAL A 21 -8.47 -6.19 2.58
CA VAL A 21 -7.63 -5.27 1.80
C VAL A 21 -6.53 -4.66 2.66
N LEU A 22 -6.85 -4.21 3.89
CA LEU A 22 -5.87 -3.63 4.81
C LEU A 22 -4.80 -4.64 5.24
N ASN A 23 -5.18 -5.91 5.40
CA ASN A 23 -4.28 -7.00 5.80
C ASN A 23 -3.80 -7.84 4.61
N ASN A 24 -3.80 -7.31 3.39
CA ASN A 24 -3.22 -8.02 2.26
C ASN A 24 -1.73 -8.33 2.54
N GLU A 25 -1.33 -9.60 2.49
CA GLU A 25 0.03 -10.02 2.85
C GLU A 25 1.11 -9.34 2.00
N GLU A 26 0.81 -9.08 0.72
CA GLU A 26 1.72 -8.39 -0.19
C GLU A 26 1.96 -6.92 0.22
N ASN A 27 1.10 -6.36 1.08
CA ASN A 27 1.26 -5.01 1.64
C ASN A 27 2.38 -4.91 2.69
N PHE A 28 2.84 -6.03 3.23
CA PHE A 28 3.89 -6.05 4.24
C PHE A 28 5.24 -6.31 3.61
N LEU A 29 5.94 -5.23 3.25
CA LEU A 29 7.34 -5.31 2.82
C LEU A 29 8.27 -5.14 4.02
N GLY A 30 8.99 -6.21 4.36
CA GLY A 30 9.98 -6.18 5.42
C GLY A 30 11.17 -5.27 5.07
N LEU A 31 11.31 -4.18 5.82
CA LEU A 31 12.53 -3.37 5.86
C LEU A 31 13.31 -3.66 7.15
N SER A 32 14.58 -3.28 7.19
CA SER A 32 15.32 -3.25 8.46
C SER A 32 14.63 -2.32 9.46
N GLU A 33 14.83 -2.54 10.76
CA GLU A 33 14.23 -1.70 11.80
C GLU A 33 14.59 -0.21 11.62
N ALA A 34 15.85 0.07 11.29
CA ALA A 34 16.33 1.43 11.03
C ALA A 34 15.66 2.06 9.80
N ALA A 35 15.51 1.31 8.71
CA ALA A 35 14.81 1.75 7.50
C ALA A 35 13.32 2.02 7.77
N ASN A 36 12.65 1.12 8.49
CA ASN A 36 11.25 1.30 8.89
C ASN A 36 11.05 2.57 9.74
N LYS A 37 11.89 2.78 10.76
CA LYS A 37 11.85 3.99 11.61
C LYS A 37 12.11 5.27 10.80
N SER A 38 13.08 5.23 9.88
CA SER A 38 13.48 6.36 9.05
C SER A 38 12.40 6.77 8.02
N LYS A 39 11.85 5.78 7.31
CA LYS A 39 10.78 5.99 6.32
C LYS A 39 9.52 6.50 7.00
N GLY A 40 9.05 5.80 8.04
CA GLY A 40 7.78 6.05 8.69
C GLY A 40 6.62 5.92 7.69
N SER A 41 5.71 6.89 7.70
CA SER A 41 4.54 6.93 6.82
C SER A 41 4.81 7.43 5.39
N LYS A 42 6.04 7.87 5.08
CA LYS A 42 6.41 8.35 3.74
C LYS A 42 6.29 7.22 2.71
N SER A 43 5.99 7.56 1.46
CA SER A 43 6.20 6.66 0.32
C SER A 43 7.69 6.39 0.08
N TYR A 44 8.02 5.41 -0.75
CA TYR A 44 9.40 5.23 -1.20
C TYR A 44 9.86 6.37 -2.12
N SER A 45 8.93 7.03 -2.82
CA SER A 45 9.22 8.25 -3.59
C SER A 45 9.61 9.42 -2.69
N ASP A 46 9.01 9.57 -1.51
CA ASP A 46 9.24 10.73 -0.65
C ASP A 46 10.38 10.49 0.36
N TRP A 47 10.77 9.23 0.53
CA TRP A 47 11.84 8.84 1.43
C TRP A 47 13.18 8.77 0.70
N THR A 48 13.92 9.88 0.75
CA THR A 48 15.20 10.05 0.06
C THR A 48 16.42 9.93 0.97
N ILE A 49 16.27 10.18 2.29
CA ILE A 49 17.39 10.29 3.25
C ILE A 49 17.04 9.59 4.57
N TYR A 50 18.03 8.90 5.15
CA TYR A 50 18.07 8.50 6.55
C TYR A 50 18.38 9.71 7.43
N LYS A 51 17.34 10.31 8.02
CA LYS A 51 17.47 11.61 8.71
C LYS A 51 18.48 11.62 9.86
N LYS A 52 18.63 10.52 10.61
CA LYS A 52 19.48 10.46 11.79
C LYS A 52 20.97 10.46 11.42
N GLU A 53 21.32 9.77 10.35
CA GLU A 53 22.69 9.61 9.88
C GLU A 53 23.04 10.56 8.71
N ASN A 54 22.04 11.27 8.15
CA ASN A 54 22.14 12.09 6.94
C ASN A 54 22.71 11.33 5.74
N ILE A 55 22.34 10.06 5.60
CA ILE A 55 22.77 9.16 4.53
C ILE A 55 21.65 9.06 3.49
N GLU A 56 21.98 9.17 2.22
CA GLU A 56 21.01 8.95 1.14
C GLU A 56 20.54 7.49 1.11
N VAL A 57 19.26 7.29 0.83
CA VAL A 57 18.74 5.95 0.54
C VAL A 57 19.34 5.50 -0.79
N ASP A 58 19.89 4.28 -0.84
CA ASP A 58 20.47 3.73 -2.07
C ASP A 58 19.50 3.92 -3.26
N PRO A 59 19.93 4.61 -4.34
CA PRO A 59 19.03 4.95 -5.43
C PRO A 59 18.43 3.74 -6.15
N LYS A 60 19.19 2.65 -6.31
CA LYS A 60 18.72 1.43 -6.98
C LYS A 60 17.65 0.74 -6.15
N PHE A 61 17.93 0.55 -4.85
CA PHE A 61 16.97 0.03 -3.90
C PHE A 61 15.70 0.87 -3.88
N ARG A 62 15.82 2.21 -3.81
CA ARG A 62 14.68 3.11 -3.80
C ARG A 62 13.85 2.97 -5.08
N GLU A 63 14.49 2.90 -6.25
CA GLU A 63 13.79 2.70 -7.53
C GLU A 63 13.01 1.39 -7.57
N GLU A 64 13.60 0.29 -7.11
CA GLU A 64 12.92 -1.01 -7.01
C GLU A 64 11.71 -0.95 -6.08
N MET A 65 11.84 -0.30 -4.93
CA MET A 65 10.75 -0.20 -3.97
C MET A 65 9.62 0.71 -4.46
N ILE A 66 9.91 1.76 -5.23
CA ILE A 66 8.90 2.59 -5.90
C ILE A 66 8.09 1.75 -6.90
N LYS A 67 8.76 0.89 -7.68
CA LYS A 67 8.08 -0.02 -8.63
C LYS A 67 7.16 -0.98 -7.90
N LYS A 68 7.65 -1.65 -6.85
CA LYS A 68 6.87 -2.56 -6.00
C LYS A 68 5.67 -1.86 -5.34
N GLU A 69 5.87 -0.65 -4.83
CA GLU A 69 4.78 0.15 -4.22
C GLU A 69 3.67 0.46 -5.23
N LYS A 70 4.04 0.77 -6.48
CA LYS A 70 3.06 1.02 -7.55
C LYS A 70 2.31 -0.25 -7.97
N GLU A 71 3.01 -1.36 -8.15
CA GLU A 71 2.40 -2.66 -8.47
C GLU A 71 1.40 -3.09 -7.40
N LEU A 72 1.76 -2.90 -6.13
CA LEU A 72 0.90 -3.20 -5.00
C LEU A 72 -0.32 -2.27 -4.94
N GLU A 73 -0.17 -0.97 -5.19
CA GLU A 73 -1.30 -0.04 -5.27
C GLU A 73 -2.31 -0.49 -6.35
N MET A 74 -1.84 -0.96 -7.50
CA MET A 74 -2.70 -1.51 -8.56
C MET A 74 -3.42 -2.79 -8.13
N LYS A 75 -2.73 -3.71 -7.46
CA LYS A 75 -3.32 -4.96 -6.96
C LYS A 75 -4.38 -4.71 -5.89
N LEU A 76 -4.12 -3.80 -4.96
CA LEU A 76 -5.07 -3.42 -3.92
C LEU A 76 -6.30 -2.75 -4.53
N GLN A 77 -6.14 -1.86 -5.52
CA GLN A 77 -7.29 -1.24 -6.19
C GLN A 77 -8.12 -2.30 -6.91
N LYS A 78 -7.49 -3.22 -7.63
CA LYS A 78 -8.19 -4.33 -8.27
C LYS A 78 -8.97 -5.18 -7.26
N GLN A 79 -8.38 -5.49 -6.11
CA GLN A 79 -9.06 -6.24 -5.04
C GLN A 79 -10.31 -5.51 -4.53
N ILE A 80 -10.23 -4.17 -4.36
CA ILE A 80 -11.37 -3.34 -3.98
C ILE A 80 -12.46 -3.40 -5.06
N ASP A 81 -12.08 -3.20 -6.32
CA ASP A 81 -13.02 -3.16 -7.45
C ASP A 81 -13.73 -4.50 -7.64
N ASP A 82 -13.01 -5.62 -7.53
CA ASP A 82 -13.54 -6.98 -7.59
C ASP A 82 -14.59 -7.22 -6.49
N PHE A 83 -14.34 -6.76 -5.25
CA PHE A 83 -15.31 -6.86 -4.16
C PHE A 83 -16.54 -5.99 -4.39
N VAL A 84 -16.36 -4.76 -4.88
CA VAL A 84 -17.46 -3.84 -5.17
C VAL A 84 -18.36 -4.40 -6.28
N GLU A 85 -17.77 -5.01 -7.31
CA GLU A 85 -18.54 -5.67 -8.37
C GLU A 85 -19.31 -6.88 -7.82
N GLY A 86 -18.68 -7.70 -6.98
CA GLY A 86 -19.33 -8.83 -6.31
C GLY A 86 -20.54 -8.39 -5.47
N ASN A 87 -20.38 -7.35 -4.65
CA ASN A 87 -21.45 -6.84 -3.79
C ASN A 87 -22.68 -6.36 -4.58
N LYS A 88 -22.49 -5.79 -5.78
CA LYS A 88 -23.62 -5.39 -6.64
C LYS A 88 -24.42 -6.58 -7.12
N LYS A 89 -23.74 -7.65 -7.56
CA LYS A 89 -24.38 -8.88 -8.07
C LYS A 89 -25.19 -9.61 -7.02
N ASP A 90 -24.87 -9.43 -5.75
CA ASP A 90 -25.63 -10.04 -4.64
C ASP A 90 -26.84 -9.19 -4.22
N ILE A 91 -26.88 -7.90 -4.56
CA ILE A 91 -28.04 -7.01 -4.36
C ILE A 91 -29.09 -7.21 -5.47
N ASP A 92 -28.64 -7.52 -6.69
CA ASP A 92 -29.51 -7.70 -7.86
C ASP A 92 -30.12 -9.12 -7.98
N LYS A 93 -29.93 -9.99 -6.98
CA LYS A 93 -30.51 -11.35 -6.90
C LYS A 93 -31.68 -11.40 -5.92
#